data_AF-A0A2A5FTQ4-F1
#
_entry.id   AF-A0A2A5FTQ4-F1
#
_cell.length_a   1.000
_cell.length_b   1.000
_cell.length_c   1.000
_cell.angle_alpha   90.00
_cell.angle_beta   90.00
_cell.angle_gamma   90.00
#
_symmetry.space_group_name_H-M   'P 1'
#
loop_
_entity.id
_entity.type
_entity.pdbx_description
1 polymer ?
#
loop_
_entity_poly.entity_id
_entity_poly.type
_entity_poly.pdbx_seq_one_letter_code
_entity_poly.pdbx_strand_id
1 'polypeptide(L)'
;MTEINFNVYYKFDGPTLNKPLLEKKTKNEISESFDRIENELAIIINDPNAVITVKNSNTINLSIVSNLSEEDIAHAVKRTLDGLGFSYNVLP
;
A
#
# COMPACT_ATOMS: atom_id res chain seq x y z
N MET A 1 12.59 -15.40 7.05
CA MET A 1 11.55 -14.35 7.04
C MET A 1 12.13 -13.14 6.33
N THR A 2 11.40 -12.64 5.36
CA THR A 2 11.73 -11.45 4.58
C THR A 2 11.10 -10.26 5.28
N GLU A 3 11.87 -9.19 5.50
CA GLU A 3 11.35 -7.91 5.98
C GLU A 3 11.56 -6.87 4.89
N ILE A 4 10.50 -6.12 4.57
CA ILE A 4 10.54 -5.06 3.57
C ILE A 4 9.76 -3.85 4.06
N ASN A 5 10.26 -2.66 3.72
CA ASN A 5 9.69 -1.39 4.13
C ASN A 5 9.25 -0.57 2.91
N PHE A 6 8.02 -0.06 2.96
CA PHE A 6 7.45 0.78 1.92
C PHE A 6 7.06 2.14 2.49
N ASN A 7 7.37 3.19 1.72
CA ASN A 7 6.85 4.52 1.96
C ASN A 7 5.70 4.79 0.99
N VAL A 8 4.49 4.87 1.52
CA VAL A 8 3.26 5.09 0.78
C VAL A 8 2.81 6.53 0.94
N TYR A 9 2.50 7.17 -0.19
CA TYR A 9 2.00 8.53 -0.25
C TYR A 9 0.84 8.63 -1.22
N TYR A 10 -0.13 9.48 -0.89
CA TYR A 10 -1.17 9.81 -1.83
C TYR A 10 -0.58 10.65 -2.96
N LYS A 11 -0.81 10.24 -4.20
CA LYS A 11 -0.48 11.02 -5.38
C LYS A 11 -1.66 10.99 -6.33
N PHE A 12 -2.05 12.17 -6.78
CA PHE A 12 -3.08 12.34 -7.80
C PHE A 12 -2.44 12.90 -9.06
N ASP A 13 -2.26 12.05 -10.08
CA ASP A 13 -1.69 12.45 -11.37
C ASP A 13 -2.75 12.96 -12.36
N GLY A 14 -4.03 13.00 -11.95
CA GLY A 14 -5.15 13.36 -12.82
C GLY A 14 -5.49 12.28 -13.87
N PRO A 15 -6.43 12.58 -14.77
CA PRO A 15 -6.72 11.72 -15.92
C PRO A 15 -5.47 11.56 -16.78
N THR A 16 -5.02 10.32 -16.98
CA THR A 16 -3.99 10.01 -17.98
C THR A 16 -4.60 9.10 -19.02
N LEU A 17 -4.10 9.14 -20.26
CA LEU A 17 -4.61 8.32 -21.39
C LEU A 17 -4.69 6.82 -21.08
N ASN A 18 -3.93 6.33 -20.08
CA ASN A 18 -3.79 4.92 -19.75
C ASN A 18 -4.39 4.53 -18.38
N LYS A 19 -5.06 5.45 -17.66
CA LYS A 19 -5.66 5.14 -16.36
C LYS A 19 -7.13 5.56 -16.31
N PRO A 20 -7.98 4.86 -15.53
CA PRO A 20 -9.36 5.30 -15.31
C PRO A 20 -9.39 6.73 -14.78
N LEU A 21 -10.49 7.44 -15.05
CA LEU A 21 -10.80 8.71 -14.42
C LEU A 21 -10.96 8.49 -12.92
N LEU A 22 -9.87 8.60 -12.18
CA LEU A 22 -9.91 8.66 -10.72
C LEU A 22 -10.21 10.10 -10.33
N GLU A 23 -11.13 10.29 -9.40
CA GLU A 23 -11.36 11.59 -8.79
C GLU A 23 -10.29 11.86 -7.73
N LYS A 24 -9.98 13.14 -7.52
CA LYS A 24 -9.07 13.53 -6.46
C LYS A 24 -9.75 13.24 -5.11
N LYS A 25 -9.16 12.36 -4.32
CA LYS A 25 -9.62 12.03 -2.96
C LYS A 25 -9.46 13.25 -2.05
N THR A 26 -10.45 13.45 -1.19
CA THR A 26 -10.39 14.39 -0.07
C THR A 26 -9.43 13.87 1.00
N LYS A 27 -9.05 14.74 1.95
CA LYS A 27 -8.20 14.33 3.09
C LYS A 27 -8.82 13.20 3.91
N ASN A 28 -10.15 13.20 4.07
CA ASN A 28 -10.85 12.15 4.80
C ASN A 28 -10.77 10.82 4.06
N GLU A 29 -11.05 10.81 2.75
CA GLU A 29 -10.94 9.59 1.93
C GLU A 29 -9.51 9.05 1.87
N ILE A 30 -8.50 9.93 1.90
CA ILE A 30 -7.10 9.52 1.99
C ILE A 30 -6.84 8.84 3.33
N SER A 31 -7.30 9.42 4.44
CA SER A 31 -7.17 8.84 5.78
C SER A 31 -7.88 7.49 5.89
N GLU A 32 -9.12 7.41 5.40
CA GLU A 32 -9.89 6.15 5.41
C GLU A 32 -9.24 5.08 4.55
N SER A 33 -8.68 5.44 3.39
CA SER A 33 -7.97 4.48 2.55
C SER A 33 -6.71 3.99 3.24
N PHE A 34 -6.01 4.87 3.95
CA PHE A 34 -4.84 4.52 4.76
C PHE A 34 -5.17 3.55 5.90
N ASP A 35 -6.27 3.77 6.61
CA ASP A 35 -6.74 2.86 7.68
C ASP A 35 -7.14 1.48 7.12
N ARG A 36 -7.51 1.39 5.84
CA ARG A 36 -7.86 0.14 5.17
C ARG A 36 -6.66 -0.68 4.70
N ILE A 37 -5.48 -0.07 4.52
CA ILE A 37 -4.31 -0.75 3.94
C ILE A 37 -3.96 -2.00 4.73
N GLU A 38 -3.91 -1.92 6.06
CA GLU A 38 -3.53 -3.05 6.92
C GLU A 38 -4.43 -4.27 6.68
N ASN A 39 -5.75 -4.05 6.66
CA ASN A 39 -6.74 -5.09 6.48
C ASN A 39 -6.71 -5.69 5.07
N GLU A 40 -6.65 -4.86 4.03
CA GLU A 40 -6.63 -5.34 2.65
C GLU A 40 -5.34 -6.08 2.32
N LEU A 41 -4.21 -5.56 2.81
CA LEU A 41 -2.91 -6.17 2.61
C LEU A 41 -2.80 -7.52 3.32
N ALA A 42 -3.35 -7.65 4.54
CA ALA A 42 -3.41 -8.93 5.24
C ALA A 42 -4.19 -10.01 4.47
N ILE A 43 -5.27 -9.60 3.77
CA ILE A 43 -6.05 -10.51 2.91
C ILE A 43 -5.26 -10.88 1.65
N ILE A 44 -4.60 -9.91 1.01
CA ILE A 44 -3.92 -10.12 -0.28
C ILE A 44 -2.62 -10.91 -0.12
N ILE A 45 -1.85 -10.66 0.95
CA ILE A 45 -0.58 -11.36 1.20
C ILE A 45 -0.82 -12.85 1.47
N ASN A 46 -1.97 -13.22 2.07
CA ASN A 46 -2.39 -14.60 2.31
C ASN A 46 -1.30 -15.48 2.97
N ASP A 47 -0.48 -14.88 3.84
CA ASP A 47 0.49 -15.56 4.69
C ASP A 47 0.02 -15.44 6.15
N PRO A 48 -0.33 -16.56 6.82
CA PRO A 48 -0.82 -16.53 8.19
C PRO A 48 0.23 -16.06 9.21
N ASN A 49 1.51 -16.01 8.83
CA ASN A 49 2.59 -15.51 9.68
C ASN A 49 3.00 -14.08 9.33
N ALA A 50 2.33 -13.43 8.37
CA ALA A 50 2.67 -12.07 8.00
C ALA A 50 2.35 -11.10 9.13
N VAL A 51 3.35 -10.30 9.51
CA VAL A 51 3.18 -9.17 10.43
C VAL A 51 3.24 -7.91 9.59
N ILE A 52 2.14 -7.16 9.57
CA ILE A 52 2.02 -5.88 8.87
C ILE A 52 1.98 -4.79 9.93
N THR A 53 2.89 -3.83 9.84
CA THR A 53 2.93 -2.66 10.72
C THR A 53 2.73 -1.41 9.88
N VAL A 54 1.69 -0.64 10.20
CA VAL A 54 1.37 0.63 9.54
C VAL A 54 1.66 1.78 10.51
N LYS A 55 2.57 2.68 10.14
CA LYS A 55 2.85 3.91 10.90
C LYS A 55 2.45 5.12 10.08
N ASN A 56 1.50 5.89 10.59
CA ASN A 56 0.99 7.09 9.93
C ASN A 56 1.69 8.34 10.48
N SER A 57 2.50 9.00 9.64
CA SER A 57 3.21 10.24 9.98
C SER A 57 3.40 11.11 8.73
N ASN A 58 2.34 11.79 8.26
CA ASN A 58 2.24 12.53 6.97
C ASN A 58 2.48 11.69 5.70
N THR A 59 3.26 10.62 5.81
CA THR A 59 3.53 9.51 4.90
C THR A 59 3.23 8.24 5.68
N ILE A 60 2.78 7.18 5.01
CA ILE A 60 2.63 5.88 5.64
C ILE A 60 3.89 5.05 5.44
N ASN A 61 4.43 4.57 6.55
CA ASN A 61 5.49 3.57 6.54
C ASN A 61 4.82 2.21 6.76
N LEU A 62 4.90 1.34 5.75
CA LEU A 62 4.47 -0.06 5.86
C LEU A 62 5.71 -0.91 6.08
N SER A 63 5.75 -1.65 7.18
CA SER A 63 6.74 -2.70 7.42
C SER A 63 6.03 -4.05 7.37
N ILE A 64 6.55 -4.96 6.56
CA ILE A 64 5.97 -6.28 6.35
C ILE A 64 7.03 -7.32 6.62
N VAL A 65 6.75 -8.23 7.54
CA VAL A 65 7.57 -9.41 7.83
C VAL A 65 6.78 -10.64 7.44
N SER A 66 7.28 -11.44 6.50
CA SER A 66 6.56 -12.61 5.96
C SER A 66 7.53 -13.73 5.54
N ASN A 67 7.00 -14.94 5.35
CA ASN A 67 7.74 -16.06 4.75
C ASN A 67 7.77 -16.03 3.22
N LEU A 68 7.03 -15.09 2.60
CA LEU A 68 7.01 -14.91 1.16
C LEU A 68 8.28 -14.26 0.63
N SER A 69 8.47 -14.39 -0.68
CA SER A 69 9.55 -13.69 -1.38
C SER A 69 9.30 -12.18 -1.38
N GLU A 70 10.38 -11.40 -1.53
CA GLU A 70 10.28 -9.94 -1.66
C GLU A 70 9.38 -9.53 -2.83
N GLU A 71 9.43 -10.28 -3.95
CA GLU A 71 8.61 -10.04 -5.14
C GLU A 71 7.12 -10.26 -4.87
N ASP A 72 6.76 -11.34 -4.16
CA ASP A 72 5.37 -11.62 -3.80
C ASP A 72 4.81 -10.54 -2.85
N ILE A 73 5.61 -10.11 -1.88
CA ILE A 73 5.22 -9.03 -0.96
C ILE A 73 5.05 -7.72 -1.75
N ALA A 74 5.98 -7.37 -2.64
CA ALA A 74 5.90 -6.18 -3.47
C ALA A 74 4.68 -6.21 -4.40
N HIS A 75 4.33 -7.36 -4.97
CA HIS A 75 3.11 -7.54 -5.76
C HIS A 75 1.84 -7.38 -4.93
N ALA A 76 1.80 -7.95 -3.71
CA ALA A 76 0.67 -7.80 -2.80
C ALA A 76 0.44 -6.33 -2.41
N VAL A 77 1.52 -5.62 -2.05
CA VAL A 77 1.49 -4.19 -1.75
C VAL A 77 1.03 -3.39 -2.96
N LYS A 78 1.60 -3.64 -4.14
CA LYS A 78 1.20 -2.98 -5.38
C LYS A 78 -0.29 -3.11 -5.65
N ARG A 79 -0.82 -4.33 -5.58
CA ARG A 79 -2.23 -4.61 -5.84
C ARG A 79 -3.15 -3.90 -4.85
N THR A 80 -2.77 -3.87 -3.57
CA THR A 80 -3.50 -3.16 -2.52
C THR A 80 -3.53 -1.66 -2.81
N LEU A 81 -2.38 -1.07 -3.11
CA LEU A 81 -2.24 0.37 -3.31
C LEU A 81 -2.84 0.85 -4.63
N ASP A 82 -2.76 0.06 -5.70
CA ASP A 82 -3.42 0.34 -6.98
C ASP A 82 -4.96 0.33 -6.80
N GLY A 83 -5.51 -0.60 -6.01
CA GLY A 83 -6.93 -0.64 -5.67
C GLY A 83 -7.39 0.59 -4.87
N LEU A 84 -6.51 1.15 -4.06
CA LEU A 84 -6.77 2.35 -3.25
C LEU A 84 -6.39 3.66 -3.94
N GLY A 85 -5.71 3.62 -5.09
CA GLY A 85 -5.27 4.81 -5.84
C GLY A 85 -4.11 5.57 -5.20
N PHE A 86 -3.14 4.86 -4.61
CA PHE A 86 -1.95 5.44 -3.97
C PHE A 86 -0.70 5.26 -4.81
N SER A 87 0.31 6.09 -4.54
CA SER A 87 1.68 5.88 -5.02
C SER A 87 2.58 5.47 -3.87
N TYR A 88 3.67 4.80 -4.20
CA TYR A 88 4.59 4.30 -3.18
C TYR A 88 6.00 4.19 -3.73
N ASN A 89 6.96 4.25 -2.81
CA ASN A 89 8.35 3.93 -3.06
C ASN A 89 8.75 2.77 -2.15
N VAL A 90 9.50 1.83 -2.73
CA VAL A 90 10.16 0.77 -1.98
C VAL A 90 11.49 1.33 -1.49
N LEU A 91 11.78 1.22 -0.20
CA LEU A 91 13.12 1.50 0.32
C LEU A 91 13.86 0.18 0.54
N PRO A 92 15.16 0.10 0.18
CA PRO A 92 16.04 -0.98 0.62
C PRO A 92 16.37 -0.88 2.12
#